data_AF-A0AAW7M0F6-F1
#
_entry.id   AF-A0AAW7M0F6-F1
#
_cell.length_a   1.000
_cell.length_b   1.000
_cell.length_c   1.000
_cell.angle_alpha   90.00
_cell.angle_beta   90.00
_cell.angle_gamma   90.00
#
_symmetry.space_group_name_H-M   'P 1'
#
loop_
_entity.id
_entity.type
_entity.pdbx_description
1 polymer ?
#
loop_
_entity_poly.entity_id
_entity_poly.type
_entity_poly.pdbx_seq_one_letter_code
_entity_poly.pdbx_strand_id
1 'polypeptide(L)'
;MSVINDDYFHLLQTKIAELHDVAMQGVIKPEYYKVQNRTVLIFSLEVILEEHRKKYGHLTNPLKGKSALHHMLLRKYKWPLSEIRSLSLQDSLFLLQEELALESLPEPAQKVIQMFSAHRAKDCFDEVLEDEWDPEFYLEVPAPRNW
;
A
#
# COMPACT_ATOMS: atom_id res chain seq x y z
N MET A 1 -9.07 -12.75 -4.29
CA MET A 1 -8.47 -11.62 -5.02
C MET A 1 -7.20 -11.27 -4.27
N SER A 2 -6.05 -11.29 -4.94
CA SER A 2 -4.75 -11.00 -4.36
C SER A 2 -4.35 -9.60 -4.79
N VAL A 3 -3.90 -8.74 -3.87
CA VAL A 3 -3.35 -7.43 -4.23
C VAL A 3 -1.97 -7.56 -4.86
N ILE A 4 -1.32 -8.72 -4.70
CA ILE A 4 -0.03 -9.01 -5.31
C ILE A 4 -0.21 -9.39 -6.79
N ASN A 5 -0.44 -8.38 -7.64
CA ASN A 5 -0.45 -8.52 -9.09
C ASN A 5 -0.15 -7.17 -9.79
N ASP A 6 0.24 -7.24 -11.06
CA ASP A 6 0.67 -6.08 -11.85
C ASP A 6 -0.50 -5.11 -12.14
N ASP A 7 -1.71 -5.62 -12.39
CA ASP A 7 -2.89 -4.80 -12.67
C ASP A 7 -3.22 -3.90 -11.48
N TYR A 8 -3.15 -4.43 -10.25
CA TYR A 8 -3.37 -3.67 -9.03
C TYR A 8 -2.34 -2.57 -8.85
N PHE A 9 -1.06 -2.90 -9.07
CA PHE A 9 0.02 -1.93 -8.98
C PHE A 9 -0.17 -0.79 -9.98
N HIS A 10 -0.55 -1.10 -11.22
CA HIS A 10 -0.85 -0.10 -12.25
C HIS A 10 -2.06 0.78 -11.94
N LEU A 11 -3.14 0.20 -11.42
CA LEU A 11 -4.31 0.95 -10.99
C LEU A 11 -3.98 1.91 -9.85
N LEU A 12 -3.20 1.44 -8.87
CA LEU A 12 -2.72 2.26 -7.76
C LEU A 12 -1.82 3.39 -8.27
N GLN A 13 -0.89 3.09 -9.18
CA GLN A 13 -0.01 4.08 -9.79
C GLN A 13 -0.80 5.19 -10.49
N THR A 14 -1.86 4.82 -11.22
CA THR A 14 -2.73 5.77 -11.93
C THR A 14 -3.45 6.67 -10.95
N LYS A 15 -4.02 6.11 -9.86
CA LYS A 15 -4.69 6.88 -8.82
C LYS A 15 -3.75 7.88 -8.12
N ILE A 16 -2.54 7.45 -7.77
CA ILE A 16 -1.53 8.33 -7.16
C ILE A 16 -1.10 9.42 -8.15
N ALA A 17 -0.91 9.09 -9.42
CA ALA A 17 -0.58 10.08 -10.44
C ALA A 17 -1.66 11.15 -10.61
N GLU A 18 -2.93 10.73 -10.69
CA GLU A 18 -4.07 11.63 -10.80
C GLU A 18 -4.21 12.54 -9.57
N LEU A 19 -4.04 11.98 -8.37
CA LEU A 19 -4.13 12.76 -7.12
C LEU A 19 -3.06 13.86 -7.04
N HIS A 20 -1.87 13.61 -7.57
CA HIS A 20 -0.74 14.55 -7.55
C HIS A 20 -0.59 15.37 -8.85
N ASP A 21 -1.53 15.27 -9.79
CA ASP A 21 -1.49 15.94 -11.10
C ASP A 21 -0.19 15.66 -11.89
N VAL A 22 0.27 14.40 -11.85
CA VAL A 22 1.51 13.97 -12.52
C VAL A 22 1.19 13.17 -13.77
N ALA A 23 1.69 13.64 -14.92
CA ALA A 23 1.58 12.89 -16.17
C ALA A 23 2.52 11.67 -16.17
N MET A 24 1.93 10.46 -16.25
CA MET A 24 2.69 9.19 -16.33
C MET A 24 3.07 8.79 -17.77
N GLN A 25 2.67 9.59 -18.76
CA GLN A 25 2.97 9.37 -20.18
C GLN A 25 3.72 10.57 -20.76
N GLY A 26 4.58 10.31 -21.74
CA GLY A 26 5.38 11.33 -22.41
C GLY A 26 6.75 11.51 -21.77
N VAL A 27 7.21 12.76 -21.64
CA VAL A 27 8.56 13.06 -21.15
C VAL A 27 8.63 12.80 -19.64
N ILE A 28 9.52 11.90 -19.24
CA ILE A 28 9.76 11.57 -17.83
C ILE A 28 10.33 12.79 -17.11
N LYS A 29 9.63 13.24 -16.07
CA LYS A 29 10.07 14.29 -15.14
C LYS A 29 10.36 13.68 -13.75
N PRO A 30 11.09 14.36 -12.85
CA PRO A 30 11.37 13.84 -11.51
C PRO A 30 10.13 13.40 -10.72
N GLU A 31 8.98 14.06 -10.93
CA GLU A 31 7.71 13.74 -10.30
C GLU A 31 7.21 12.33 -10.63
N TYR A 32 7.60 11.78 -11.79
CA TYR A 32 7.31 10.40 -12.16
C TYR A 32 7.87 9.42 -11.13
N TYR A 33 9.12 9.63 -10.68
CA TYR A 33 9.74 8.77 -9.68
C TYR A 33 9.10 8.93 -8.29
N LYS A 34 8.59 10.13 -7.96
CA LYS A 34 7.80 10.36 -6.73
C LYS A 34 6.53 9.52 -6.72
N VAL A 35 5.80 9.50 -7.84
CA VAL A 35 4.62 8.64 -8.01
C VAL A 35 5.00 7.17 -7.90
N GLN A 36 6.08 6.73 -8.54
CA GLN A 36 6.54 5.33 -8.45
C GLN A 36 6.85 4.92 -7.00
N ASN A 37 7.66 5.71 -6.30
CA ASN A 37 8.03 5.42 -4.91
C ASN A 37 6.82 5.44 -3.97
N ARG A 38 5.89 6.37 -4.19
CA ARG A 38 4.62 6.43 -3.45
C ARG A 38 3.74 5.21 -3.73
N THR A 39 3.66 4.79 -4.98
CA THR A 39 2.92 3.58 -5.37
C THR A 39 3.48 2.37 -4.66
N VAL A 40 4.81 2.22 -4.60
CA VAL A 40 5.44 1.13 -3.83
C VAL A 40 5.07 1.19 -2.37
N LEU A 41 5.12 2.36 -1.73
CA LEU A 41 4.78 2.49 -0.32
C LEU A 41 3.35 2.01 -0.01
N ILE A 42 2.36 2.48 -0.80
CA ILE A 42 0.96 2.10 -0.61
C ILE A 42 0.70 0.65 -1.04
N PHE A 43 1.39 0.16 -2.08
CA PHE A 43 1.33 -1.24 -2.48
C PHE A 43 1.86 -2.16 -1.38
N SER A 44 3.04 -1.86 -0.82
CA SER A 44 3.64 -2.60 0.30
C SER A 44 2.69 -2.64 1.51
N LEU A 45 2.05 -1.51 1.84
CA LEU A 45 1.03 -1.45 2.88
C LEU A 45 -0.11 -2.44 2.59
N GLU A 46 -0.65 -2.45 1.38
CA GLU A 46 -1.75 -3.38 1.04
C GLU A 46 -1.34 -4.84 1.05
N VAL A 47 -0.10 -5.15 0.66
CA VAL A 47 0.45 -6.51 0.72
C VAL A 47 0.51 -7.01 2.16
N ILE A 48 1.08 -6.22 3.09
CA ILE A 48 1.17 -6.63 4.50
C ILE A 48 -0.23 -6.70 5.15
N LEU A 49 -1.16 -5.83 4.76
CA LEU A 49 -2.54 -5.87 5.24
C LEU A 49 -3.30 -7.08 4.69
N GLU A 50 -3.08 -7.49 3.44
CA GLU A 50 -3.66 -8.70 2.88
C GLU A 50 -3.20 -9.95 3.64
N GLU A 51 -1.90 -10.08 3.88
CA GLU A 51 -1.35 -11.20 4.65
C GLU A 51 -1.91 -11.20 6.09
N HIS A 52 -2.07 -10.03 6.69
CA HIS A 52 -2.71 -9.89 8.01
C HIS A 52 -4.19 -10.29 8.01
N ARG A 53 -4.95 -9.90 6.97
CA ARG A 53 -6.34 -10.33 6.77
C ARG A 53 -6.43 -11.85 6.61
N LYS A 54 -5.53 -12.47 5.83
CA LYS A 54 -5.47 -13.94 5.68
C LYS A 54 -5.19 -14.65 7.02
N LYS A 55 -4.32 -14.06 7.85
CA LYS A 55 -3.88 -14.67 9.11
C LYS A 55 -4.86 -14.50 10.28
N TYR A 56 -5.51 -13.34 10.38
CA TYR A 56 -6.33 -12.98 11.55
C TYR A 56 -7.78 -12.67 11.21
N GLY A 57 -8.16 -12.61 9.93
CA GLY A 57 -9.54 -12.48 9.52
C GLY A 57 -10.33 -13.74 9.86
N HIS A 58 -11.58 -13.54 10.28
CA HIS A 58 -12.54 -14.61 10.55
C HIS A 58 -13.77 -14.46 9.65
N LEU A 59 -14.56 -15.53 9.50
CA LEU A 59 -15.79 -15.54 8.69
C LEU A 59 -16.74 -14.38 9.06
N THR A 60 -16.86 -14.06 10.34
CA THR A 60 -17.73 -13.00 10.86
C THR A 60 -17.07 -11.61 10.88
N ASN A 61 -15.75 -11.55 10.83
CA ASN A 61 -15.00 -10.29 10.76
C ASN A 61 -13.71 -10.49 9.95
N PRO A 62 -13.75 -10.23 8.64
CA PRO A 62 -12.59 -10.41 7.77
C PRO A 62 -11.58 -9.26 7.83
N LEU A 63 -11.72 -8.33 8.78
CA LEU A 63 -10.85 -7.16 8.94
C LEU A 63 -10.79 -6.27 7.68
N LYS A 64 -11.96 -5.93 7.10
CA LYS A 64 -12.03 -5.06 5.91
C LYS A 64 -11.57 -3.63 6.20
N GLY A 65 -11.08 -2.97 5.16
CA GLY A 65 -10.69 -1.56 5.21
C GLY A 65 -9.65 -1.27 6.29
N LYS A 66 -9.80 -0.12 6.97
CA LYS A 66 -8.89 0.31 8.05
C LYS A 66 -8.83 -0.66 9.24
N SER A 67 -9.77 -1.60 9.36
CA SER A 67 -9.78 -2.58 10.47
C SER A 67 -8.54 -3.47 10.45
N ALA A 68 -8.02 -3.84 9.27
CA ALA A 68 -6.78 -4.61 9.17
C ALA A 68 -5.60 -3.85 9.77
N LEU A 69 -5.45 -2.57 9.38
CA LEU A 69 -4.38 -1.70 9.85
C LEU A 69 -4.45 -1.49 11.37
N HIS A 70 -5.63 -1.12 11.88
CA HIS A 70 -5.82 -0.92 13.32
C HIS A 70 -5.54 -2.21 14.11
N HIS A 71 -5.98 -3.36 13.61
CA HIS A 71 -5.71 -4.64 14.27
C HIS A 71 -4.22 -5.00 14.22
N MET A 72 -3.52 -4.72 13.13
CA MET A 72 -2.08 -4.92 13.01
C MET A 72 -1.31 -4.07 14.04
N LEU A 73 -1.60 -2.77 14.10
CA LEU A 73 -1.00 -1.85 15.06
C LEU A 73 -1.31 -2.24 16.51
N LEU A 74 -2.56 -2.62 16.80
CA LEU A 74 -2.93 -3.16 18.12
C LEU A 74 -2.11 -4.39 18.49
N ARG A 75 -1.92 -5.30 17.54
CA ARG A 75 -1.17 -6.54 17.77
C ARG A 75 0.32 -6.28 18.00
N LYS A 76 0.93 -5.33 17.26
CA LYS A 76 2.35 -4.97 17.37
C LYS A 76 2.64 -4.16 18.64
N TYR A 77 1.91 -3.07 18.87
CA TYR A 77 2.26 -2.10 19.91
C TYR A 77 1.46 -2.20 21.21
N LYS A 78 0.31 -2.90 21.20
CA LYS A 78 -0.58 -3.04 22.37
C LYS A 78 -1.10 -1.70 22.93
N TRP A 79 -1.12 -0.66 22.11
CA TRP A 79 -1.66 0.65 22.50
C TRP A 79 -3.18 0.63 22.64
N PRO A 80 -3.75 1.61 23.36
CA PRO A 80 -5.20 1.79 23.40
C PRO A 80 -5.77 1.97 21.99
N LEU A 81 -6.96 1.41 21.75
CA LEU A 81 -7.64 1.53 20.46
C LEU A 81 -7.97 2.98 20.08
N SER A 82 -8.16 3.86 21.07
CA SER A 82 -8.36 5.30 20.83
C SER A 82 -7.15 5.92 20.14
N GLU A 83 -5.95 5.65 20.67
CA GLU A 83 -4.68 6.15 20.12
C GLU A 83 -4.46 5.60 18.70
N ILE A 84 -4.68 4.30 18.50
CA ILE A 84 -4.50 3.67 17.19
C ILE A 84 -5.43 4.27 16.13
N ARG A 85 -6.68 4.57 16.51
CA ARG A 85 -7.69 5.12 15.58
C ARG A 85 -7.48 6.61 15.30
N SER A 86 -6.70 7.32 16.12
CA SER A 86 -6.36 8.72 15.88
C SER A 86 -5.09 8.91 15.04
N LEU A 87 -4.35 7.84 14.73
CA LEU A 87 -3.15 7.93 13.89
C LEU A 87 -3.52 8.36 12.48
N SER A 88 -2.72 9.28 11.93
CA SER A 88 -2.75 9.55 10.50
C SER A 88 -2.20 8.35 9.72
N LEU A 89 -2.45 8.32 8.41
CA LEU A 89 -1.83 7.38 7.49
C LEU A 89 -0.30 7.53 7.53
N GLN A 90 0.20 8.77 7.58
CA GLN A 90 1.64 9.04 7.69
C GLN A 90 2.23 8.38 8.94
N ASP A 91 1.62 8.58 10.10
CA ASP A 91 2.11 7.99 11.35
C ASP A 91 2.00 6.46 11.33
N SER A 92 0.92 5.94 10.75
CA SER A 92 0.73 4.50 10.59
C SER A 92 1.84 3.87 9.71
N LEU A 93 2.18 4.51 8.59
CA LEU A 93 3.27 4.09 7.71
C LEU A 93 4.65 4.25 8.37
N PHE A 94 4.83 5.29 9.18
CA PHE A 94 6.05 5.50 9.96
C PHE A 94 6.26 4.40 11.01
N LEU A 95 5.19 3.95 11.67
CA LEU A 95 5.27 2.84 12.62
C LEU A 95 5.62 1.51 11.92
N LEU A 96 5.10 1.29 10.72
CA LEU A 96 5.26 0.04 9.97
C LEU A 96 6.51 -0.02 9.08
N GLN A 97 7.53 0.83 9.29
CA GLN A 97 8.70 0.90 8.40
C GLN A 97 9.43 -0.44 8.22
N GLU A 98 9.53 -1.24 9.29
CA GLU A 98 10.16 -2.57 9.23
C GLU A 98 9.37 -3.55 8.36
N GLU A 99 8.03 -3.52 8.47
CA GLU A 99 7.13 -4.35 7.67
C GLU A 99 7.07 -3.93 6.20
N LEU A 100 7.26 -2.64 5.94
CA LEU A 100 7.19 -2.05 4.59
C LEU A 100 8.51 -2.21 3.81
N ALA A 101 9.59 -2.61 4.48
CA ALA A 101 10.88 -2.87 3.85
C ALA A 101 10.75 -3.99 2.79
N LEU A 102 11.43 -3.84 1.65
CA LEU A 102 11.28 -4.73 0.50
C LEU A 102 11.55 -6.20 0.88
N GLU A 103 12.57 -6.42 1.69
CA GLU A 103 12.99 -7.72 2.23
C GLU A 103 11.97 -8.39 3.15
N SER A 104 11.05 -7.61 3.75
CA SER A 104 9.98 -8.10 4.62
C SER A 104 8.75 -8.56 3.83
N LEU A 105 8.64 -8.19 2.56
CA LEU A 105 7.49 -8.51 1.71
C LEU A 105 7.60 -9.93 1.12
N PRO A 106 6.47 -10.59 0.81
CA PRO A 106 6.48 -11.86 0.08
C PRO A 106 7.19 -11.77 -1.28
N GLU A 107 7.88 -12.83 -1.70
CA GLU A 107 8.63 -12.86 -2.98
C GLU A 107 7.81 -12.40 -4.20
N PRO A 108 6.52 -12.77 -4.37
CA PRO A 108 5.76 -12.29 -5.51
C PRO A 108 5.57 -10.77 -5.50
N ALA A 109 5.43 -10.15 -4.32
CA ALA A 109 5.32 -8.69 -4.19
C ALA A 109 6.65 -7.99 -4.50
N GLN A 110 7.76 -8.58 -4.07
CA GLN A 110 9.09 -8.07 -4.42
C GLN A 110 9.32 -8.06 -5.93
N LYS A 111 8.88 -9.11 -6.64
CA LYS A 111 8.97 -9.19 -8.11
C LYS A 111 8.19 -8.07 -8.81
N VAL A 112 6.96 -7.82 -8.36
CA VAL A 112 6.13 -6.70 -8.87
C VAL A 112 6.90 -5.38 -8.69
N ILE A 113 7.36 -5.08 -7.48
CA ILE A 113 8.09 -3.83 -7.18
C ILE A 113 9.35 -3.68 -8.06
N GLN A 114 10.11 -4.75 -8.25
CA GLN A 114 11.33 -4.75 -9.08
C GLN A 114 11.02 -4.51 -10.56
N MET A 115 9.93 -5.06 -11.10
CA MET A 115 9.50 -4.81 -12.48
C MET A 115 9.23 -3.32 -12.73
N PHE A 116 8.69 -2.61 -11.73
CA PHE A 116 8.38 -1.19 -11.82
C PHE A 116 9.54 -0.25 -11.52
N SER A 117 10.76 -0.76 -11.32
CA SER A 117 11.98 0.06 -11.21
C SER A 117 11.88 1.17 -10.15
N ALA A 118 11.20 0.91 -9.04
CA ALA A 118 11.15 1.82 -7.90
C ALA A 118 12.33 1.53 -6.96
N HIS A 119 13.49 2.12 -7.25
CA HIS A 119 14.75 1.81 -6.55
C HIS A 119 15.58 3.06 -6.24
N ARG A 120 15.04 4.26 -6.50
CA ARG A 120 15.68 5.53 -6.15
C ARG A 120 14.89 6.21 -5.03
N ALA A 121 15.25 5.90 -3.79
CA ALA A 121 14.66 6.48 -2.58
C ALA A 121 14.79 8.02 -2.46
N LYS A 122 15.49 8.69 -3.39
CA LYS A 122 15.77 10.13 -3.33
C LYS A 122 14.62 11.00 -3.84
N ASP A 123 13.70 10.44 -4.62
CA ASP A 123 12.62 11.18 -5.25
C ASP A 123 11.27 10.78 -4.62
N CYS A 124 10.93 11.34 -3.46
CA CYS A 124 9.66 11.09 -2.76
C CYS A 124 8.84 12.38 -2.63
N PHE A 125 7.53 12.24 -2.40
CA PHE A 125 6.71 13.35 -1.89
C PHE A 125 7.00 13.57 -0.41
N ASP A 126 6.93 14.83 0.04
CA ASP A 126 7.31 15.22 1.40
C ASP A 126 6.31 14.74 2.46
N GLU A 127 5.02 14.74 2.12
CA GLU A 127 3.93 14.38 3.03
C GLU A 127 3.11 13.21 2.48
N VAL A 128 2.49 12.45 3.38
CA VAL A 128 1.50 11.42 3.05
C VAL A 128 0.11 12.01 3.22
N LEU A 129 -0.68 12.03 2.14
CA LEU A 129 -2.07 12.47 2.17
C LEU A 129 -2.96 11.28 2.51
N GLU A 130 -4.02 11.50 3.30
CA GLU A 130 -4.99 10.44 3.62
C GLU A 130 -5.64 9.84 2.36
N ASP A 131 -5.86 10.66 1.33
CA ASP A 131 -6.53 10.27 0.08
C ASP A 131 -5.65 9.40 -0.84
N GLU A 132 -4.35 9.28 -0.55
CA GLU A 132 -3.45 8.37 -1.28
C GLU A 132 -3.77 6.91 -1.02
N TRP A 133 -4.45 6.61 0.09
CA TRP A 133 -4.85 5.25 0.43
C TRP A 133 -6.35 5.17 0.63
N ASP A 134 -6.98 4.39 -0.25
CA ASP A 134 -8.34 3.94 -0.07
C ASP A 134 -8.33 2.50 0.49
N PRO A 135 -8.78 2.30 1.74
CA PRO A 135 -8.74 1.01 2.40
C PRO A 135 -9.61 -0.07 1.73
N GLU A 136 -10.55 0.32 0.88
CA GLU A 136 -11.47 -0.60 0.21
C GLU A 136 -11.12 -0.83 -1.26
N PHE A 137 -10.11 -0.13 -1.78
CA PHE A 137 -9.70 -0.21 -3.19
C PHE A 137 -9.39 -1.63 -3.68
N TYR A 138 -8.82 -2.47 -2.81
CA TYR A 138 -8.53 -3.87 -3.12
C TYR A 138 -9.79 -4.71 -3.43
N LEU A 139 -10.99 -4.23 -3.09
CA LEU A 139 -12.27 -4.88 -3.41
C LEU A 139 -12.73 -4.57 -4.85
N GLU A 140 -12.22 -3.50 -5.45
CA GLU A 140 -12.60 -3.05 -6.80
C GLU A 140 -11.82 -3.77 -7.90
N VAL A 141 -10.71 -4.42 -7.53
CA VAL A 141 -9.81 -5.10 -8.47
C VAL A 141 -10.49 -6.36 -8.98
N PRO A 142 -10.70 -6.49 -10.30
CA PRO A 142 -11.26 -7.71 -10.87
C PRO A 142 -10.43 -8.92 -10.49
N ALA A 143 -11.09 -10.05 -10.18
CA ALA A 143 -10.37 -11.30 -9.99
C ALA A 143 -9.51 -11.61 -11.25
N PRO A 144 -8.26 -12.06 -11.09
CA PRO A 144 -7.41 -12.37 -12.23
C PRO A 144 -8.15 -13.36 -13.14
N ARG A 145 -8.27 -13.00 -14.42
CA ARG A 145 -8.85 -13.88 -15.44
C ARG A 145 -7.87 -15.03 -15.63
N ASN A 146 -8.14 -16.17 -14.99
CA ASN A 146 -7.49 -17.43 -15.32
C ASN A 146 -7.91 -17.79 -16.76
N TRP A 147 -7.02 -17.59 -17.72
CA TRP A 147 -7.13 -18.16 -19.06
C TRP A 147 -6.22 -19.40 -19.16
#